data_AF-A0A2P8MAN8-F1
#
_entry.id   AF-A0A2P8MAN8-F1
#
_cell.length_a   1.000
_cell.length_b   1.000
_cell.length_c   1.000
_cell.angle_alpha   90.00
_cell.angle_beta   90.00
_cell.angle_gamma   90.00
#
_symmetry.space_group_name_H-M   'P 1'
#
loop_
_entity.id
_entity.type
_entity.pdbx_description
1 polymer ?
#
loop_
_entity_poly.entity_id
_entity_poly.type
_entity_poly.pdbx_seq_one_letter_code
_entity_poly.pdbx_strand_id
1 'polypeptide(L)' 'MSRRPLVPEAKEGLKKLREEYAEEIGAGFEKKNAGPEKLSGFIGGPVGGLMTKKMIESVEKKMSDK' A
#
# COMPACT_ATOMS: atom_id res chain seq x y z
N MET A 1 10.52 7.96 17.53
CA MET A 1 10.00 8.38 16.20
C MET A 1 8.64 9.03 16.38
N SER A 2 8.43 10.23 15.84
CA SER A 2 7.10 10.86 15.83
C SER A 2 6.15 9.98 15.01
N ARG A 3 5.03 9.56 15.59
CA ARG A 3 3.99 8.76 14.93
C ARG A 3 3.09 9.58 13.99
N ARG A 4 3.47 10.84 13.73
CA ARG A 4 2.67 11.75 12.90
C ARG A 4 2.97 11.47 11.43
N PRO A 5 1.95 11.19 10.61
CA PRO A 5 2.14 11.05 9.18
C PRO A 5 2.66 12.37 8.60
N LEU A 6 3.53 12.29 7.59
CA LEU A 6 4.09 13.45 6.90
C LEU A 6 2.98 14.29 6.23
N VAL A 7 1.95 13.62 5.71
CA VAL A 7 0.77 14.22 5.08
C VAL A 7 -0.48 13.56 5.67
N PRO A 8 -1.09 14.13 6.73
CA PRO A 8 -2.25 13.55 7.39
C PRO A 8 -3.45 13.35 6.47
N GLU A 9 -3.65 14.25 5.52
CA GLU A 9 -4.78 14.27 4.57
C GLU A 9 -4.72 13.08 3.60
N ALA A 10 -3.52 12.57 3.31
CA ALA A 10 -3.33 11.44 2.43
C ALA A 10 -3.78 10.09 3.03
N LYS A 11 -4.05 10.05 4.35
CA LYS A 11 -4.34 8.80 5.07
C LYS A 11 -5.50 8.00 4.46
N GLU A 12 -6.58 8.67 4.07
CA GLU A 12 -7.74 8.00 3.47
C GLU A 12 -7.45 7.51 2.05
N GLY A 13 -6.76 8.31 1.24
CA GLY A 13 -6.33 7.91 -0.11
C GLY A 13 -5.38 6.71 -0.10
N LEU A 14 -4.42 6.71 0.83
CA LEU A 14 -3.49 5.59 1.03
C LEU A 14 -4.21 4.31 1.48
N LYS A 15 -5.28 4.44 2.28
CA LYS A 15 -6.10 3.29 2.70
C LYS A 15 -6.81 2.66 1.50
N LYS A 16 -7.41 3.47 0.62
CA LYS A 16 -8.06 2.98 -0.61
C LYS A 16 -7.08 2.31 -1.55
N LEU A 17 -5.93 2.94 -1.82
CA LEU A 17 -4.87 2.35 -2.66
C LEU A 17 -4.36 1.01 -2.12
N ARG A 18 -4.26 0.88 -0.79
CA ARG A 18 -3.89 -0.38 -0.16
C ARG A 18 -4.91 -1.48 -0.43
N GLU A 19 -6.20 -1.16 -0.34
CA GLU A 19 -7.29 -2.12 -0.60
C GLU A 19 -7.29 -2.52 -2.08
N GLU A 20 -7.22 -1.55 -2.99
CA GLU A 20 -7.15 -1.75 -4.45
C GLU A 20 -5.97 -2.65 -4.86
N TYR A 21 -4.76 -2.36 -4.37
CA TYR A 21 -3.58 -3.15 -4.74
C TYR A 21 -3.51 -4.50 -4.04
N ALA A 22 -4.15 -4.65 -2.88
CA ALA A 22 -4.30 -5.96 -2.26
C ALA A 22 -5.22 -6.87 -3.08
N GLU A 23 -6.30 -6.32 -3.63
CA GLU A 23 -7.18 -7.02 -4.57
C GLU A 23 -6.45 -7.37 -5.88
N GLU A 24 -5.66 -6.43 -6.43
CA GLU A 24 -4.91 -6.62 -7.69
C GLU A 24 -3.94 -7.80 -7.64
N ILE A 25 -3.26 -8.00 -6.51
CA ILE A 25 -2.30 -9.11 -6.36
C ILE A 25 -2.95 -10.40 -5.86
N GLY A 26 -4.28 -10.46 -5.79
CA GLY A 26 -5.02 -11.60 -5.25
C GLY A 26 -4.75 -11.86 -3.76
N ALA A 27 -4.13 -10.91 -3.07
CA ALA A 27 -3.91 -10.94 -1.62
C ALA A 27 -5.05 -10.21 -0.92
N GLY A 28 -6.28 -10.52 -1.32
CA GLY A 28 -7.47 -10.06 -0.63
C GLY A 28 -7.30 -10.38 0.86
N PHE A 29 -7.61 -9.41 1.72
CA PHE A 29 -7.64 -9.62 3.18
C PHE A 29 -8.81 -10.55 3.60
N GLU A 30 -9.18 -11.50 2.75
CA GLU A 30 -10.14 -12.56 3.02
C GLU A 30 -9.55 -13.47 4.10
N LYS A 31 -9.93 -13.11 5.32
CA LYS A 31 -9.83 -13.84 6.58
C LYS A 31 -9.98 -15.36 6.41
N LYS A 32 -8.94 -16.09 6.01
CA LYS A 32 -8.90 -17.54 6.14
C LYS A 32 -7.54 -17.97 6.66
N ASN A 33 -7.45 -18.02 7.98
CA ASN A 33 -6.59 -18.95 8.73
C ASN A 33 -5.11 -18.63 8.95
N ALA A 34 -4.69 -17.35 8.96
CA ALA A 34 -3.36 -16.97 9.44
C ALA A 34 -3.45 -15.98 10.60
N GLY A 35 -2.59 -16.14 11.62
CA GLY A 35 -2.52 -15.21 12.75
C GLY A 35 -2.13 -13.78 12.30
N PRO A 36 -2.43 -12.75 13.12
CA PRO A 36 -2.27 -11.34 12.75
C PRO A 36 -0.85 -10.97 12.27
N GLU A 37 0.18 -11.63 12.80
CA GLU A 37 1.58 -11.38 12.45
C GLU A 37 1.97 -11.97 11.07
N LYS A 38 1.52 -13.18 10.75
CA LYS A 38 1.82 -13.83 9.46
C LYS A 38 1.04 -13.18 8.32
N LEU A 39 -0.20 -12.75 8.56
CA LEU A 39 -0.98 -11.94 7.62
C LEU A 39 -0.29 -10.62 7.31
N SER A 40 0.20 -9.92 8.33
CA SER A 40 0.83 -8.61 8.16
C SER A 40 2.17 -8.68 7.41
N GLY A 41 2.98 -9.70 7.64
CA GLY A 41 4.25 -9.88 6.91
C GLY A 41 4.06 -10.39 5.48
N PHE A 42 3.25 -11.44 5.32
CA PHE A 42 3.07 -12.13 4.04
C PHE A 42 2.24 -11.33 3.03
N ILE A 43 1.23 -10.58 3.50
CA ILE A 43 0.38 -9.75 2.63
C ILE A 43 0.84 -8.29 2.67
N GLY A 44 1.11 -7.75 3.87
CA GLY A 44 1.44 -6.34 4.02
C GLY A 44 2.76 -5.94 3.35
N GLY A 45 3.76 -6.84 3.33
CA GLY A 45 5.04 -6.60 2.64
C GLY A 45 4.87 -6.40 1.13
N PRO A 46 4.35 -7.40 0.40
CA PRO A 46 4.11 -7.29 -1.05
C PRO A 46 3.18 -6.13 -1.43
N VAL A 47 2.08 -5.93 -0.70
CA VAL A 47 1.16 -4.80 -0.94
C VAL A 47 1.87 -3.47 -0.75
N GLY A 48 2.61 -3.29 0.35
CA GLY A 48 3.34 -2.04 0.62
C GLY A 48 4.46 -1.76 -0.40
N GLY A 49 5.15 -2.81 -0.86
CA GLY A 49 6.15 -2.71 -1.93
C GLY A 49 5.52 -2.27 -3.26
N LEU A 50 4.38 -2.86 -3.62
CA LEU A 50 3.65 -2.49 -4.84
C LEU A 50 3.10 -1.07 -4.77
N MET A 51 2.55 -0.67 -3.62
CA MET A 51 2.10 0.71 -3.37
C MET A 51 3.22 1.71 -3.63
N THR A 52 4.40 1.47 -3.04
CA THR A 52 5.55 2.36 -3.18
C THR A 52 6.05 2.43 -4.62
N LYS A 53 6.15 1.28 -5.30
CA LYS A 53 6.56 1.20 -6.70
C LYS A 53 5.65 2.04 -7.61
N LYS A 54 4.34 1.83 -7.54
CA LYS A 54 3.37 2.56 -8.37
C LYS A 54 3.31 4.06 -8.07
N MET A 55 3.49 4.44 -6.80
CA MET A 55 3.57 5.85 -6.41
C MET A 55 4.79 6.54 -7.03
N ILE A 56 5.96 5.89 -6.98
CA ILE A 56 7.19 6.43 -7.58
C ILE A 56 7.04 6.52 -9.11
N GLU A 57 6.58 5.45 -9.76
CA GLU A 57 6.35 5.44 -11.22
C GLU A 57 5.39 6.57 -11.66
N SER A 58 4.35 6.85 -10.88
CA SER A 58 3.40 7.93 -11.17
C SER A 58 4.04 9.31 -11.03
N VAL A 59 4.95 9.49 -10.07
CA VAL A 59 5.71 10.74 -9.89
C VAL A 59 6.73 10.92 -11.02
N GLU A 60 7.46 9.86 -11.36
CA GLU A 60 8.44 9.87 -12.46
C GLU A 60 7.78 10.23 -13.79
N LYS A 61 6.62 9.64 -14.12
CA LYS A 61 5.86 9.99 -15.33
C LYS A 61 5.46 11.47 -15.35
N LYS A 62 4.88 11.97 -14.25
CA LYS A 62 4.50 13.39 -14.13
C LYS A 62 5.68 14.35 -14.24
N MET A 63 6.88 13.91 -13.86
CA MET A 63 8.11 14.69 -13.99
C MET A 63 8.70 14.61 -15.40
N SER A 64 8.55 13.50 -16.10
CA SER A 64 9.02 13.36 -17.50
C SER A 64 8.13 14.06 -18.52
N ASP A 65 6.84 14.23 -18.21
CA ASP A 65 5.88 14.97 -19.05
C ASP A 65 6.02 16.51 -18.91
N LYS A 66 7.08 16.99 -18.27
CA LYS A 66 7.34 18.41 -17.98
C LYS A 66 8.66 18.88 -18.57
#